data_AF-A0A504YIC8-F1
#
_entry.id   AF-A0A504YIC8-F1
#
_cell.length_a   1.000
_cell.length_b   1.000
_cell.length_c   1.000
_cell.angle_alpha   90.00
_cell.angle_beta   90.00
_cell.angle_gamma   90.00
#
_symmetry.space_group_name_H-M   'P 1'
#
loop_
_entity.id
_entity.type
_entity.pdbx_description
1 polymer ?
#
loop_
_entity_poly.entity_id
_entity_poly.type
_entity_poly.pdbx_seq_one_letter_code
_entity_poly.pdbx_strand_id
1 'polypeptide(L)'
;MNGEHSFKKSNAEKTNERRVVFKNFKQIFNAESQLDYPKEAIRYYQINAPPSLRPAVKVSDLSGIPTAYTDPSTQLHYATSQEFSTVRNLPPELISGYLALRGMSND
;
A
#
# COMPACT_ATOMS: atom_id res chain seq x y z
N MET A 1 5.01 37.94 -46.62
CA MET A 1 4.93 37.43 -45.23
C MET A 1 3.57 37.79 -44.67
N ASN A 2 3.02 36.91 -43.83
CA ASN A 2 1.85 37.08 -42.96
C ASN A 2 0.47 36.84 -43.62
N GLY A 3 0.07 35.58 -43.73
CA GLY A 3 -1.33 35.17 -43.78
C GLY A 3 -1.69 34.48 -42.46
N GLU A 4 -2.48 35.16 -41.62
CA GLU A 4 -2.95 34.64 -40.35
C GLU A 4 -3.90 33.45 -40.57
N HIS A 5 -3.49 32.26 -40.13
CA HIS A 5 -4.41 31.12 -40.04
C HIS A 5 -5.24 31.26 -38.76
N SER A 6 -6.48 31.74 -38.92
CA SER A 6 -7.46 31.81 -37.85
C SER A 6 -7.93 30.39 -37.49
N PHE A 7 -7.47 29.86 -36.34
CA PHE A 7 -8.01 28.64 -35.73
C PHE A 7 -9.39 28.92 -35.10
N LYS A 8 -10.39 29.26 -35.91
CA LYS A 8 -11.78 29.12 -35.46
C LYS A 8 -12.13 27.64 -35.48
N LYS A 9 -12.10 27.01 -34.30
CA LYS A 9 -12.71 25.68 -34.11
C LYS A 9 -14.19 25.82 -34.43
N SER A 10 -14.64 25.17 -35.49
CA SER A 10 -16.06 25.00 -35.77
C SER A 10 -16.71 24.32 -34.56
N ASN A 11 -17.84 24.85 -34.11
CA ASN A 11 -18.67 24.16 -33.13
C ASN A 11 -19.19 22.88 -33.80
N ALA A 12 -18.46 21.78 -33.61
CA ALA A 12 -18.95 20.45 -33.92
C ALA A 12 -20.27 20.26 -33.16
N GLU A 13 -21.32 19.90 -33.90
CA GLU A 13 -22.61 19.51 -33.35
C GLU A 13 -22.37 18.47 -32.27
N LYS A 14 -22.69 18.82 -31.01
CA LYS A 14 -22.59 17.91 -29.88
C LYS A 14 -23.62 16.81 -30.08
N THR A 15 -23.21 15.68 -30.65
CA THR A 15 -23.87 14.40 -30.36
C THR A 15 -23.97 14.30 -28.84
N ASN A 16 -25.16 13.94 -28.34
CA ASN A 16 -25.45 13.79 -26.92
C ASN A 16 -24.80 12.51 -26.38
N GLU A 17 -23.50 12.40 -26.59
CA GLU A 17 -22.65 11.39 -26.00
C GLU A 17 -22.41 11.87 -24.57
N ARG A 18 -23.16 11.28 -23.64
CA ARG A 18 -23.02 11.57 -22.21
C ARG A 18 -21.53 11.50 -21.87
N ARG A 19 -20.93 12.65 -21.58
CA ARG A 19 -19.53 12.69 -21.11
C ARG A 19 -19.46 11.77 -19.90
N VAL A 20 -18.69 10.69 -20.02
CA VAL A 20 -18.43 9.79 -18.91
C VAL A 20 -17.63 10.60 -17.89
N VAL A 21 -18.30 11.07 -16.85
CA VAL A 21 -17.65 11.73 -15.72
C VAL A 21 -17.15 10.62 -14.81
N PHE A 22 -15.84 10.41 -14.77
CA PHE A 22 -15.22 9.51 -13.83
C PHE A 22 -15.41 10.06 -12.41
N LYS A 23 -16.10 9.30 -11.55
CA LYS A 23 -16.30 9.64 -10.14
C LYS A 23 -15.06 9.25 -9.32
N ASN A 24 -14.76 9.99 -8.27
CA ASN A 24 -13.70 9.62 -7.33
C ASN A 24 -14.16 8.44 -6.46
N PHE A 25 -13.21 7.60 -5.99
CA PHE A 25 -13.47 6.51 -5.05
C PHE A 25 -14.35 6.91 -3.87
N LYS A 26 -14.11 8.06 -3.22
CA LYS A 26 -14.95 8.53 -2.11
C LYS A 26 -16.42 8.72 -2.51
N GLN A 27 -16.67 9.23 -3.71
CA GLN A 27 -18.01 9.44 -4.23
C GLN A 27 -18.69 8.12 -4.59
N ILE A 28 -17.92 7.18 -5.14
CA ILE A 28 -18.39 5.82 -5.45
C ILE A 28 -18.76 5.09 -4.15
N PHE A 29 -17.88 5.10 -3.16
CA PHE A 29 -18.09 4.46 -1.85
C PHE A 29 -19.33 4.99 -1.13
N ASN A 30 -19.52 6.32 -1.10
CA ASN A 30 -20.70 6.94 -0.51
C ASN A 30 -21.99 6.61 -1.27
N ALA A 31 -21.93 6.48 -2.59
CA ALA A 31 -23.09 6.07 -3.38
C ALA A 31 -23.44 4.60 -3.11
N GLU A 32 -22.42 3.74 -2.98
CA GLU A 32 -22.62 2.32 -2.72
C GLU A 32 -23.25 2.04 -1.36
N SER A 33 -22.92 2.84 -0.33
CA SER A 33 -23.45 2.65 1.03
C SER A 33 -24.95 2.97 1.16
N GLN A 34 -25.51 3.73 0.21
CA GLN A 34 -26.91 4.14 0.21
C GLN A 34 -27.82 3.22 -0.62
N LEU A 35 -27.24 2.31 -1.39
CA LEU A 35 -27.96 1.41 -2.29
C LEU A 35 -28.06 0.01 -1.68
N ASP A 36 -29.23 -0.61 -1.81
CA ASP A 36 -29.43 -2.01 -1.40
C ASP A 36 -28.98 -2.94 -2.52
N TYR A 37 -27.75 -3.42 -2.44
CA TYR A 37 -27.19 -4.36 -3.41
C TYR A 37 -27.44 -5.82 -3.01
N PRO A 38 -27.67 -6.72 -3.98
CA PRO A 38 -27.74 -8.16 -3.72
C PRO A 38 -26.42 -8.66 -3.11
N LYS A 39 -26.47 -9.76 -2.35
CA LYS A 39 -25.34 -10.25 -1.55
C LYS A 39 -24.14 -10.68 -2.40
N GLU A 40 -24.40 -11.09 -3.64
CA GLU A 40 -23.43 -11.57 -4.61
C GLU A 40 -22.80 -10.45 -5.43
N ALA A 41 -23.26 -9.19 -5.28
CA ALA A 41 -22.69 -8.05 -5.99
C ALA A 41 -21.29 -7.71 -5.44
N ILE A 42 -20.31 -7.64 -6.35
CA ILE A 42 -18.96 -7.14 -6.05
C ILE A 42 -19.03 -5.61 -5.97
N ARG A 43 -18.63 -5.06 -4.83
CA ARG A 43 -18.66 -3.62 -4.54
C ARG A 43 -17.26 -3.01 -4.56
N TYR A 44 -17.15 -1.72 -4.81
CA TYR A 44 -15.87 -1.01 -4.89
C TYR A 44 -15.10 -1.01 -3.56
N TYR A 45 -15.75 -1.18 -2.40
CA TYR A 45 -14.99 -1.34 -1.15
C TYR A 45 -14.25 -2.68 -1.02
N GLN A 46 -14.60 -3.68 -1.83
CA GLN A 46 -14.00 -5.02 -1.80
C GLN A 46 -12.81 -5.16 -2.75
N ILE A 47 -12.36 -4.06 -3.38
CA ILE A 47 -11.23 -4.06 -4.31
C ILE A 47 -9.90 -4.42 -3.65
N ASN A 48 -9.78 -4.15 -2.35
CA ASN A 48 -8.57 -4.46 -1.61
C ASN A 48 -8.52 -5.96 -1.35
N ALA A 49 -7.34 -6.55 -1.57
CA ALA A 49 -7.11 -7.95 -1.26
C ALA A 49 -7.40 -8.20 0.23
N PRO A 50 -8.01 -9.34 0.58
CA PRO A 50 -8.16 -9.73 1.97
C PRO A 50 -6.78 -9.89 2.63
N PRO A 51 -6.68 -9.74 3.95
CA PRO A 51 -5.42 -9.98 4.66
C PRO A 51 -4.93 -11.41 4.44
N SER A 52 -3.62 -11.60 4.38
CA SER A 52 -3.02 -12.93 4.22
C SER A 52 -3.33 -13.81 5.44
N LEU A 53 -3.89 -14.99 5.20
CA LEU A 53 -4.06 -16.03 6.21
C LEU A 53 -2.80 -16.89 6.41
N ARG A 54 -1.82 -16.78 5.51
CA ARG A 54 -0.56 -17.52 5.61
C ARG A 54 0.34 -16.84 6.64
N PRO A 55 0.87 -17.57 7.64
CA PRO A 55 1.80 -17.00 8.59
C PRO A 55 3.04 -16.49 7.87
N ALA A 56 3.53 -15.31 8.28
CA ALA A 56 4.74 -14.74 7.71
C ALA A 56 5.97 -15.57 8.11
N VAL A 57 6.87 -15.79 7.15
CA VAL A 57 8.17 -16.40 7.43
C VAL A 57 9.04 -15.37 8.14
N LYS A 58 9.58 -15.76 9.29
CA LYS A 58 10.52 -14.94 10.05
C LYS A 58 11.91 -15.05 9.44
N VAL A 59 12.53 -13.91 9.17
CA VAL A 59 13.88 -13.79 8.63
C VAL A 59 14.73 -12.92 9.54
N SER A 60 16.03 -13.20 9.60
CA SER A 60 16.99 -12.38 10.34
C SER A 60 17.00 -10.96 9.78
N ASP A 61 17.02 -9.96 10.67
CA ASP A 61 17.08 -8.54 10.30
C ASP A 61 18.44 -8.13 9.72
N LEU A 62 19.48 -8.93 9.97
CA LEU A 62 20.84 -8.67 9.52
C LEU A 62 21.14 -9.35 8.19
N SER A 63 20.84 -10.65 8.07
CA SER A 63 21.24 -11.47 6.91
C SER A 63 20.08 -11.90 6.01
N GLY A 64 18.83 -11.76 6.46
CA GLY A 64 17.66 -12.23 5.71
C GLY A 64 17.46 -13.76 5.70
N ILE A 65 18.28 -14.51 6.43
CA ILE A 65 18.16 -15.97 6.53
C ILE A 65 16.93 -16.33 7.38
N PRO A 66 16.11 -17.34 7.01
CA PRO A 66 15.01 -17.80 7.85
C PRO A 66 15.47 -18.14 9.26
N THR A 67 14.77 -17.62 10.27
CA THR A 67 15.14 -17.82 11.67
C THR A 67 13.94 -18.07 12.56
N ALA A 68 14.16 -18.88 13.59
CA ALA A 68 13.23 -19.10 14.68
C ALA A 68 13.52 -18.20 15.90
N TYR A 69 14.64 -17.46 15.90
CA TYR A 69 15.13 -16.73 17.07
C TYR A 69 14.86 -15.23 16.99
N THR A 70 14.46 -14.68 18.14
CA THR A 70 14.20 -13.26 18.35
C THR A 70 14.80 -12.87 19.69
N ASP A 71 15.52 -11.74 19.73
CA ASP A 71 16.07 -11.22 20.97
C ASP A 71 14.97 -10.51 21.78
N PRO A 72 14.71 -10.89 23.05
CA PRO A 72 13.61 -10.30 23.82
C PRO A 72 13.83 -8.82 24.18
N SER A 73 15.08 -8.34 24.17
CA SER A 73 15.41 -6.95 24.54
C SER A 73 15.17 -5.99 23.38
N THR A 74 15.56 -6.38 22.17
CA THR A 74 15.52 -5.52 20.98
C THR A 74 14.39 -5.87 20.01
N GLN A 75 13.75 -7.04 20.18
CA GLN A 75 12.76 -7.61 19.26
C GLN A 75 13.29 -7.90 17.84
N LEU A 76 14.60 -7.79 17.64
CA LEU A 76 15.25 -8.14 16.38
C LEU A 76 15.42 -9.66 16.25
N HIS A 77 15.27 -10.14 15.02
CA HIS A 77 15.45 -11.54 14.65
C HIS A 77 16.88 -11.76 14.19
N TYR A 78 17.47 -12.87 14.60
CA TYR A 78 18.85 -13.24 14.29
C TYR A 78 18.94 -14.73 13.96
N ALA A 79 19.86 -15.14 13.09
CA ALA A 79 20.02 -16.54 12.67
C ALA A 79 21.25 -17.22 13.32
N THR A 80 22.30 -16.45 13.65
CA THR A 80 23.57 -16.99 14.15
C THR A 80 23.98 -16.38 15.50
N SER A 81 24.90 -17.03 16.20
CA SER A 81 25.46 -16.52 17.46
C SER A 81 26.25 -15.22 17.28
N GLN A 82 26.88 -15.03 16.11
CA GLN A 82 27.54 -13.79 15.75
C GLN A 82 26.53 -12.66 15.62
N GLU A 83 25.43 -12.90 14.91
CA GLU A 83 24.35 -11.91 14.78
C GLU A 83 23.74 -11.55 16.13
N PHE A 84 23.54 -12.52 17.02
CA PHE A 84 23.05 -12.26 18.38
C PHE A 84 23.95 -11.27 19.13
N SER A 85 25.27 -11.47 19.07
CA SER A 85 26.24 -10.56 19.68
C SER A 85 26.17 -9.15 19.06
N THR A 86 25.98 -9.06 17.74
CA THR A 86 25.82 -7.78 17.06
C THR A 86 24.54 -7.07 17.50
N VAL A 87 23.40 -7.76 17.51
CA VAL A 87 22.09 -7.22 17.91
C VAL A 87 22.14 -6.60 19.31
N ARG A 88 22.83 -7.26 20.26
CA ARG A 88 22.96 -6.79 21.64
C ARG A 88 23.79 -5.53 21.80
N ASN A 89 24.67 -5.24 20.84
CA ASN A 89 25.56 -4.08 20.85
C ASN A 89 25.06 -2.95 19.93
N LEU A 90 23.91 -3.11 19.27
CA LEU A 90 23.36 -2.08 18.39
C LEU A 90 22.84 -0.88 19.20
N PRO A 91 23.11 0.36 18.75
CA PRO A 91 22.47 1.55 19.27
C PRO A 91 20.93 1.50 19.14
N PRO A 92 20.18 2.09 20.09
CA PRO A 92 18.71 2.12 20.04
C PRO A 92 18.13 2.69 18.74
N GLU A 93 18.77 3.70 18.14
CA GLU A 93 18.33 4.32 16.89
C GLU A 93 18.34 3.33 15.72
N LEU A 94 19.37 2.48 15.65
CA LEU A 94 19.44 1.46 14.62
C LEU A 94 18.40 0.37 14.83
N ILE A 95 18.16 -0.04 16.09
CA ILE A 95 17.12 -1.02 16.42
C ILE A 95 15.75 -0.50 15.98
N SER A 96 15.42 0.75 16.30
CA SER A 96 14.18 1.39 15.85
C SER A 96 14.09 1.45 14.32
N GLY A 97 15.19 1.77 13.64
CA GLY A 97 15.26 1.74 12.17
C GLY A 97 14.97 0.36 11.59
N TYR A 98 15.57 -0.70 12.13
CA TYR A 98 15.31 -2.08 11.71
C TYR A 98 13.86 -2.50 11.94
N LEU A 99 13.29 -2.15 13.10
CA LEU A 99 11.89 -2.45 13.42
C LEU A 99 10.91 -1.68 12.52
N ALA A 100 11.20 -0.41 12.21
CA ALA A 100 10.40 0.38 11.28
C ALA A 100 10.35 -0.25 9.88
N LEU A 101 11.47 -0.79 9.39
CA LEU A 101 11.50 -1.51 8.11
C LEU A 101 10.65 -2.79 8.12
N ARG A 102 10.54 -3.47 9.27
CA ARG A 102 9.61 -4.60 9.46
C ARG A 102 8.14 -4.16 9.55
N GLY A 103 7.87 -2.86 9.64
CA GLY A 103 6.53 -2.32 9.88
C GLY A 103 6.10 -2.39 11.34
N MET A 104 7.07 -2.42 12.26
CA MET A 104 6.86 -2.38 13.72
C MET A 104 7.23 -1.00 14.30
N SER A 105 6.96 0.09 13.57
CA SER A 105 7.11 1.43 14.13
C SER A 105 5.94 1.76 15.08
N ASN A 106 6.25 2.48 16.17
CA ASN A 106 5.27 2.96 17.15
C ASN A 106 4.72 4.35 16.76
N ASP A 107 4.44 4.60 15.47
CA ASP A 107 3.91 5.89 15.01
C ASP A 107 2.41 6.05 15.29
#